data_AF-B7RYR6-F1
#
_entry.id   AF-B7RYR6-F1
#
_cell.length_a   1.000
_cell.length_b   1.000
_cell.length_c   1.000
_cell.angle_alpha   90.00
_cell.angle_beta   90.00
_cell.angle_gamma   90.00
#
_symmetry.space_group_name_H-M   'P 1'
#
loop_
_entity.id
_entity.type
_entity.pdbx_description
1 polymer ?
#
loop_
_entity_poly.entity_id
_entity_poly.type
_entity_poly.pdbx_seq_one_letter_code
_entity_poly.pdbx_strand_id
1 'polypeptide(L)'
;MIYSVLNAFFLLSYLASTLVQYNDPDPWSWIAIYLAAAGMCVAWFSRRLPSWCPALLLVTSLLWIGALLPSVVGKVSPEAIVESISMKTQSVEEAREIGGLALVAIWSAVLLLHKRQS
;
A
#
# COMPACT_ATOMS: atom_id res chain seq x y z
N MET A 1 17.56 -6.98 12.87
CA MET A 1 17.53 -8.03 11.82
C MET A 1 16.11 -8.24 11.27
N ILE A 2 15.11 -8.52 12.11
CA ILE A 2 13.71 -8.75 11.66
C ILE A 2 13.11 -7.58 10.86
N TYR A 3 13.26 -6.33 11.34
CA TYR A 3 12.77 -5.15 10.62
C TYR A 3 13.39 -4.98 9.24
N SER A 4 14.67 -5.33 9.07
CA SER A 4 15.34 -5.27 7.78
C SER A 4 14.76 -6.27 6.79
N VAL A 5 14.48 -7.51 7.24
CA VAL A 5 13.87 -8.55 6.41
C VAL A 5 12.45 -8.15 6.01
N LEU A 6 11.63 -7.70 6.97
CA LEU A 6 10.28 -7.22 6.68
C LEU A 6 10.30 -5.99 5.76
N ASN A 7 11.20 -5.03 5.98
CA ASN A 7 11.34 -3.85 5.12
C ASN A 7 11.71 -4.24 3.68
N ALA A 8 12.56 -5.26 3.50
CA ALA A 8 12.90 -5.77 2.18
C ALA A 8 11.68 -6.45 1.51
N PHE A 9 10.92 -7.23 2.27
CA PHE A 9 9.69 -7.85 1.77
C PHE A 9 8.65 -6.80 1.31
N PHE A 10 8.43 -5.75 2.11
CA PHE A 10 7.53 -4.66 1.74
C PHE A 10 8.06 -3.87 0.53
N LEU A 11 9.36 -3.57 0.49
CA LEU A 11 9.99 -2.93 -0.67
C LEU A 11 9.73 -3.71 -1.97
N LEU A 12 10.00 -5.01 -1.96
CA LEU A 12 9.78 -5.87 -3.14
C LEU A 12 8.30 -5.94 -3.50
N SER A 13 7.42 -6.03 -2.51
CA SER A 13 5.97 -5.99 -2.72
C SER A 13 5.52 -4.69 -3.39
N TYR A 14 6.00 -3.52 -2.95
CA TYR A 14 5.63 -2.24 -3.57
C TYR A 14 6.15 -2.09 -5.00
N LEU A 15 7.36 -2.57 -5.27
CA LEU A 15 7.90 -2.58 -6.63
C LEU A 15 7.09 -3.52 -7.54
N ALA A 16 6.75 -4.72 -7.06
CA ALA A 16 5.88 -5.64 -7.79
C ALA A 16 4.50 -5.04 -8.05
N SER A 17 3.86 -4.44 -7.05
CA SER A 17 2.58 -3.74 -7.21
C SER A 17 2.68 -2.62 -8.24
N THR A 18 3.75 -1.82 -8.21
CA THR A 18 3.99 -0.75 -9.21
C THR A 18 4.01 -1.30 -10.63
N LEU A 19 4.66 -2.45 -10.86
CA LEU A 19 4.74 -3.08 -12.17
C LEU A 19 3.37 -3.61 -12.62
N VAL A 20 2.58 -4.15 -11.70
CA VAL A 20 1.24 -4.67 -12.00
C VAL A 20 0.29 -3.55 -12.42
N GLN A 21 0.41 -2.35 -11.83
CA GLN A 21 -0.49 -1.22 -12.11
C GLN A 21 -0.46 -0.74 -13.56
N TYR A 22 0.60 -0.99 -14.34
CA TYR A 22 0.59 -0.63 -15.77
C TYR A 22 -0.49 -1.34 -16.58
N ASN A 23 -1.12 -2.38 -16.04
CA ASN A 23 -2.24 -3.08 -16.68
C ASN A 23 -3.62 -2.46 -16.36
N ASP A 24 -3.68 -1.48 -15.46
CA ASP A 24 -4.92 -0.85 -15.01
C ASP A 24 -5.26 0.40 -15.84
N PRO A 25 -6.55 0.77 -15.96
CA PRO A 25 -6.98 1.93 -16.73
C PRO A 25 -6.57 3.29 -16.12
N ASP A 26 -6.42 3.38 -14.79
CA ASP A 26 -5.91 4.58 -14.09
C ASP A 26 -4.69 4.24 -13.21
N PRO A 27 -3.48 4.15 -13.79
CA PRO A 27 -2.33 3.58 -13.10
C PRO A 27 -1.55 4.59 -12.24
N TRP A 28 -1.65 5.89 -12.54
CA TRP A 28 -0.63 6.86 -12.14
C TRP A 28 -0.63 7.17 -10.65
N SER A 29 -1.81 7.36 -10.06
CA SER A 29 -1.95 7.63 -8.63
C SER A 29 -1.45 6.44 -7.80
N TRP A 30 -1.72 5.22 -8.27
CA TRP A 30 -1.28 3.97 -7.64
C TRP A 30 0.23 3.76 -7.75
N ILE A 31 0.80 3.96 -8.94
CA ILE A 31 2.25 3.93 -9.15
C ILE A 31 2.94 4.93 -8.24
N ALA A 32 2.40 6.15 -8.12
CA ALA A 32 2.98 7.20 -7.28
C ALA A 32 3.04 6.80 -5.80
N ILE A 33 1.96 6.26 -5.23
CA ILE A 33 1.93 5.86 -3.82
C ILE A 33 2.84 4.66 -3.55
N TYR A 34 2.89 3.67 -4.45
CA TYR A 34 3.78 2.52 -4.30
C TYR A 34 5.27 2.89 -4.44
N LEU A 35 5.62 3.76 -5.40
CA LEU A 35 6.99 4.26 -5.52
C LEU A 35 7.39 5.12 -4.32
N ALA A 36 6.49 5.92 -3.78
CA ALA A 36 6.75 6.68 -2.55
C ALA A 36 7.00 5.74 -1.36
N ALA A 37 6.20 4.67 -1.21
CA ALA A 37 6.39 3.66 -0.18
C ALA A 37 7.68 2.85 -0.37
N ALA A 38 8.05 2.50 -1.61
CA ALA A 38 9.33 1.90 -1.94
C ALA A 38 10.50 2.83 -1.58
N GLY A 39 10.40 4.12 -1.92
CA GLY A 39 11.36 5.15 -1.56
C GLY A 39 11.54 5.29 -0.05
N MET A 40 10.46 5.21 0.72
CA MET A 40 10.49 5.16 2.19
C MET A 40 11.33 3.96 2.68
N CYS A 41 11.11 2.77 2.13
CA CYS A 41 11.88 1.57 2.48
C CYS A 41 13.38 1.72 2.16
N VAL A 42 13.73 2.29 1.00
CA VAL A 42 15.12 2.56 0.61
C VAL A 42 15.77 3.61 1.53
N ALA A 43 15.05 4.67 1.86
CA ALA A 43 15.52 5.70 2.78
C ALA A 43 15.74 5.14 4.20
N TRP A 44 14.94 4.17 4.63
CA TRP A 44 15.13 3.44 5.88
C TRP A 44 16.45 2.64 5.87
N PHE A 45 16.72 1.86 4.81
CA PHE A 45 17.99 1.14 4.67
C PHE A 45 19.21 2.07 4.64
N SER A 46 19.05 3.24 4.03
CA SER A 46 20.08 4.28 3.96
C SER A 46 20.26 5.06 5.26
N ARG A 47 19.46 4.77 6.31
CA ARG A 47 19.40 5.52 7.58
C ARG A 47 19.13 7.02 7.40
N ARG A 48 18.47 7.40 6.30
CA ARG A 48 18.15 8.80 5.94
C ARG A 48 16.64 9.06 5.89
N LEU A 49 15.83 8.18 6.48
CA LEU A 49 14.38 8.31 6.46
C LEU A 49 13.91 9.53 7.29
N PRO A 50 13.29 10.55 6.66
CA PRO A 50 12.72 11.67 7.39
C PRO A 50 11.57 11.21 8.29
N SER A 51 11.40 11.81 9.48
CA SER A 51 10.37 11.38 10.45
C SER A 51 8.95 11.63 9.97
N TRP A 52 8.76 12.63 9.11
CA TRP A 52 7.46 12.96 8.54
C TRP A 52 7.02 11.98 7.46
N CYS A 53 7.95 11.30 6.79
CA CYS A 53 7.64 10.49 5.61
C CYS A 53 6.70 9.30 5.92
N PRO A 54 6.94 8.48 6.95
CA PRO A 54 6.00 7.43 7.35
C PRO A 54 4.66 7.98 7.82
N ALA A 55 4.64 9.11 8.53
CA ALA A 55 3.40 9.72 8.99
C ALA A 55 2.55 10.24 7.81
N LEU A 56 3.18 10.85 6.81
CA LEU A 56 2.51 11.32 5.59
C LEU A 56 1.89 10.14 4.84
N LEU A 57 2.67 9.10 4.56
CA LEU A 57 2.17 7.92 3.84
C LEU A 57 1.04 7.20 4.57
N LEU A 58 1.13 7.10 5.91
CA LEU A 58 0.07 6.56 6.74
C LEU A 58 -1.23 7.37 6.59
N VAL A 59 -1.16 8.69 6.79
CA VAL A 59 -2.35 9.56 6.70
C VAL A 59 -2.95 9.55 5.30
N THR A 60 -2.13 9.69 4.26
CA THR A 60 -2.57 9.63 2.87
C THR A 60 -3.27 8.30 2.56
N SER A 61 -2.69 7.18 2.99
CA SER A 61 -3.28 5.85 2.75
C SER A 61 -4.61 5.69 3.47
N LEU A 62 -4.72 6.11 4.73
CA LEU A 62 -5.97 6.02 5.51
C LEU A 62 -7.08 6.90 4.93
N LEU A 63 -6.76 8.12 4.51
CA LEU A 63 -7.73 9.02 3.88
C LEU A 63 -8.23 8.45 2.55
N TRP A 64 -7.33 7.88 1.75
CA TRP A 64 -7.70 7.28 0.46
C TRP A 64 -8.52 6.00 0.63
N ILE A 65 -8.16 5.13 1.59
CA ILE A 65 -9.00 3.99 1.97
C ILE A 65 -10.39 4.46 2.39
N GLY A 66 -10.49 5.51 3.20
CA GLY A 66 -11.77 6.09 3.62
C GLY A 66 -12.62 6.61 2.45
N ALA A 67 -11.99 7.10 1.40
CA ALA A 67 -12.68 7.56 0.18
C ALA A 67 -13.19 6.40 -0.69
N LEU A 68 -12.51 5.25 -0.69
CA LEU A 68 -12.88 4.05 -1.47
C LEU A 68 -13.80 3.09 -0.70
N LEU A 69 -13.81 3.15 0.63
CA LEU A 69 -14.64 2.28 1.45
C LEU A 69 -16.14 2.31 1.03
N PRO A 70 -16.77 3.47 0.79
CA PRO A 70 -18.18 3.54 0.44
C PRO A 70 -18.54 2.85 -0.89
N SER A 71 -17.60 2.72 -1.82
CA SER A 71 -17.85 2.07 -3.11
C SER A 71 -17.77 0.54 -3.03
N VAL A 72 -17.03 0.01 -2.04
CA VAL A 72 -16.81 -1.43 -1.79
C VAL A 72 -17.76 -2.01 -0.72
N VAL A 73 -18.05 -1.24 0.34
CA VAL A 73 -18.87 -1.69 1.47
C VAL A 73 -20.28 -2.05 1.01
N GLY A 74 -20.68 -3.31 1.25
CA GLY A 74 -21.99 -3.85 0.88
C GLY A 74 -22.10 -4.38 -0.55
N LYS A 75 -21.04 -4.30 -1.36
CA LYS A 75 -21.03 -4.81 -2.75
C LYS A 75 -20.07 -5.98 -2.99
N VAL A 76 -19.14 -6.24 -2.06
CA VAL A 76 -18.10 -7.26 -2.23
C VAL A 76 -18.15 -8.27 -1.10
N SER A 77 -18.48 -9.52 -1.45
CA SER A 77 -18.34 -10.67 -0.55
C SER A 77 -16.89 -11.19 -0.59
N PRO A 78 -16.31 -11.69 0.52
CA PRO A 78 -14.96 -12.26 0.53
C PRO A 78 -14.75 -13.38 -0.49
N GLU A 79 -15.79 -14.14 -0.80
CA GLU A 79 -15.79 -15.22 -1.79
C GLU A 79 -15.64 -14.68 -3.23
N ALA A 80 -16.25 -13.53 -3.53
CA ALA A 80 -16.18 -12.89 -4.83
C ALA A 80 -14.78 -12.34 -5.15
N ILE A 81 -13.98 -12.01 -4.13
CA ILE A 81 -12.58 -11.58 -4.29
C ILE A 81 -11.72 -12.75 -4.80
N VAL A 82 -11.97 -13.97 -4.31
CA VAL A 82 -11.22 -15.18 -4.69
C VAL A 82 -11.66 -15.74 -6.05
N GLU A 83 -12.94 -15.61 -6.39
CA GLU A 83 -13.52 -16.09 -7.66
C GLU A 83 -13.26 -15.14 -8.85
N SER A 84 -12.80 -13.92 -8.59
CA SER A 84 -12.60 -12.85 -9.57
C SER A 84 -11.45 -13.01 -10.57
N ILE A 85 -10.74 -14.15 -10.58
CA ILE A 85 -9.72 -14.45 -11.62
C ILE A 85 -10.35 -14.43 -13.04
N SER A 86 -11.69 -14.51 -13.15
CA SER A 86 -12.43 -14.44 -14.42
C SER A 86 -13.40 -13.24 -14.57
N MET A 87 -13.84 -12.60 -13.47
CA MET A 87 -14.82 -11.49 -13.53
C MET A 87 -14.26 -10.18 -12.97
N LYS A 88 -13.91 -9.27 -13.87
CA LYS A 88 -13.52 -7.88 -13.58
C LYS A 88 -14.75 -7.04 -13.17
N THR A 89 -15.23 -7.15 -11.95
CA THR A 89 -16.17 -6.16 -11.39
C THR A 89 -15.39 -5.02 -10.76
N GLN A 90 -15.81 -3.77 -10.99
CA GLN A 90 -15.18 -2.56 -10.46
C GLN A 90 -14.94 -2.64 -8.94
N SER A 91 -15.85 -3.27 -8.22
CA SER A 91 -15.78 -3.43 -6.78
C SER A 91 -14.63 -4.34 -6.31
N VAL A 92 -14.22 -5.32 -7.13
CA VAL A 92 -13.05 -6.17 -6.85
C VAL A 92 -11.76 -5.39 -7.07
N GLU A 93 -11.71 -4.54 -8.10
CA GLU A 93 -10.56 -3.68 -8.38
C GLU A 93 -10.33 -2.70 -7.23
N GLU A 94 -11.38 -2.03 -6.77
CA GLU A 94 -11.33 -1.13 -5.61
C GLU A 94 -10.97 -1.86 -4.31
N ALA A 95 -11.43 -3.11 -4.12
CA ALA A 95 -11.04 -3.92 -2.95
C ALA A 95 -9.54 -4.27 -2.97
N ARG A 96 -8.99 -4.59 -4.14
CA ARG A 96 -7.54 -4.83 -4.33
C ARG A 96 -6.73 -3.57 -4.03
N GLU A 97 -7.20 -2.42 -4.52
CA GLU A 97 -6.58 -1.12 -4.27
C GLU A 97 -6.57 -0.76 -2.78
N ILE A 98 -7.69 -0.95 -2.08
CA ILE A 98 -7.77 -0.80 -0.61
C ILE A 98 -6.77 -1.72 0.09
N GLY A 99 -6.64 -2.98 -0.35
CA GLY A 99 -5.66 -3.92 0.20
C GLY A 99 -4.22 -3.41 0.03
N GLY A 100 -3.88 -2.87 -1.15
CA GLY A 100 -2.59 -2.26 -1.40
C GLY A 100 -2.30 -1.04 -0.52
N LEU A 101 -3.26 -0.13 -0.35
CA LEU A 101 -3.14 1.01 0.56
C LEU A 101 -3.01 0.56 2.01
N ALA A 102 -3.70 -0.49 2.42
CA ALA A 102 -3.60 -1.04 3.76
C ALA A 102 -2.18 -1.56 4.06
N LEU A 103 -1.53 -2.21 3.09
CA LEU A 103 -0.13 -2.63 3.23
C LEU A 103 0.80 -1.42 3.44
N VAL A 104 0.63 -0.35 2.64
CA VAL A 104 1.38 0.91 2.80
C VAL A 104 1.15 1.51 4.18
N ALA A 105 -0.10 1.58 4.63
CA ALA A 105 -0.47 2.13 5.94
C ALA A 105 0.17 1.33 7.09
N ILE A 106 0.04 -0.01 7.06
CA ILE A 106 0.57 -0.89 8.10
C ILE A 106 2.08 -0.72 8.23
N TRP A 107 2.82 -0.80 7.13
CA TRP A 107 4.27 -0.71 7.21
C TRP A 107 4.75 0.69 7.58
N SER A 108 4.08 1.74 7.09
CA SER A 108 4.35 3.12 7.49
C SER A 108 4.13 3.34 8.98
N ALA A 109 3.08 2.77 9.56
CA ALA A 109 2.83 2.82 11.00
C ALA A 109 3.92 2.10 11.80
N VAL A 110 4.35 0.91 11.36
CA VAL A 110 5.45 0.16 12.00
C VAL A 110 6.75 0.97 11.99
N LEU A 111 7.14 1.55 10.85
CA LEU A 111 8.35 2.36 10.77
C LEU A 111 8.26 3.66 11.60
N LEU A 112 7.08 4.28 11.65
CA LEU A 112 6.84 5.47 12.46
C LEU A 112 7.02 5.19 13.96
N LEU A 113 6.47 4.06 14.44
CA LEU A 113 6.59 3.63 15.83
C LEU A 113 8.01 3.20 16.18
N HIS A 114 8.70 2.53 15.25
CA HIS A 114 10.10 2.13 15.43
C HIS A 114 11.03 3.34 15.62
N LYS A 115 10.85 4.40 14.83
CA LYS A 115 11.66 5.63 14.91
C LYS A 115 11.52 6.36 16.25
N ARG A 116 10.41 6.19 16.98
CA ARG A 116 10.23 6.78 18.31
C ARG A 116 11.08 6.11 19.41
N GLN A 117 11.68 4.95 19.14
CA GLN A 117 12.40 4.16 20.13
C GLN A 117 13.92 4.11 19.94
N SER A 118 14.46 4.69 18.86
CA SER A 118 15.89 4.77 18.55
C SER A 118 16.43 6.19 18.70
#